data_AF-A0A642UMY4-F1
#
_entry.id   AF-A0A642UMY4-F1
#
_cell.length_a   1.000
_cell.length_b   1.000
_cell.length_c   1.000
_cell.angle_alpha   90.00
_cell.angle_beta   90.00
_cell.angle_gamma   90.00
#
_symmetry.space_group_name_H-M   'P 1'
#
loop_
_entity.id
_entity.type
_entity.pdbx_description
1 polymer ?
#
loop_
_entity_poly.entity_id
_entity_poly.type
_entity_poly.pdbx_seq_one_letter_code
_entity_poly.pdbx_strand_id
1 'polypeptide(L)'
;MMATRPPPKGGIGLNRLDRMKGHLEKLNQDPKFKRRAASVLIVFYLVTAYFGIRYLRDTKHKATGEPSPYKSLDDVEDVVGIPSARDTTEIYDSLAQDYDKKIRMEEFLSTIWLKRRRVMKNVSGDVLEVACGTGRNIPYFRPDNVSSITFLDPSLPMLQVAKEKFEDKYPKYEKVQFVKGRAEDLIDITSNSGQKFDTIYESFGLCSHEDPEKALKNFTQLLRPGGKIVLLEHGRSDKESLNERLDKRAAARFKEWGCRWNLDIDQIVQNSGLEIIDQKRYHFGTTYFYILKQKTN
;
A
#
# COMPACT_ATOMS: atom_id res chain seq x y z
N MET A 1 -32.40 -23.92 57.74
CA MET A 1 -32.99 -23.72 56.39
C MET A 1 -31.88 -23.30 55.44
N MET A 2 -31.38 -24.21 54.60
CA MET A 2 -30.44 -23.90 53.52
C MET A 2 -31.21 -23.94 52.19
N ALA A 3 -31.26 -22.82 51.48
CA ALA A 3 -31.86 -22.71 50.17
C ALA A 3 -30.91 -23.26 49.10
N THR A 4 -31.34 -24.30 48.38
CA THR A 4 -30.61 -24.88 47.25
C THR A 4 -30.74 -23.99 46.01
N ARG A 5 -29.61 -23.60 45.42
CA ARG A 5 -29.56 -22.85 44.14
C ARG A 5 -30.05 -23.71 42.96
N PRO A 6 -30.72 -23.11 41.95
CA PRO A 6 -31.13 -23.83 40.75
C PRO A 6 -29.93 -24.14 39.84
N PRO A 7 -29.98 -25.21 39.02
CA PRO A 7 -28.87 -25.60 38.15
C PRO A 7 -28.66 -24.59 37.00
N PRO A 8 -27.42 -24.43 36.52
CA PRO A 8 -27.10 -23.48 35.47
C PRO A 8 -27.73 -23.88 34.13
N LYS A 9 -28.37 -22.91 33.47
CA LYS A 9 -28.97 -23.09 32.14
C LYS A 9 -27.89 -23.11 31.06
N GLY A 10 -27.93 -24.17 30.23
CA GLY A 10 -27.58 -24.09 28.81
C GLY A 10 -26.13 -24.41 28.44
N GLY A 11 -25.82 -25.69 28.26
CA GLY A 11 -24.66 -26.12 27.48
C GLY A 11 -24.80 -25.72 26.01
N ILE A 12 -23.68 -25.41 25.34
CA ILE A 12 -23.62 -25.17 23.90
C ILE A 12 -24.12 -26.45 23.20
N GLY A 13 -25.37 -26.43 22.73
CA GLY A 13 -26.04 -27.61 22.21
C GLY A 13 -25.27 -28.25 21.05
N LEU A 14 -25.13 -29.58 21.09
CA LEU A 14 -24.50 -30.44 20.07
C LEU A 14 -24.91 -30.07 18.63
N ASN A 15 -26.16 -29.63 18.44
CA ASN A 15 -26.72 -29.10 17.20
C ASN A 15 -25.95 -27.91 16.55
N ARG A 16 -25.16 -27.17 17.33
CA ARG A 16 -24.33 -26.05 16.82
C ARG A 16 -22.97 -26.55 16.32
N LEU A 17 -22.39 -27.54 16.99
CA LEU A 17 -21.13 -28.18 16.60
C LEU A 17 -21.31 -29.01 15.32
N ASP A 18 -22.41 -29.74 15.20
CA ASP A 18 -22.69 -30.53 13.99
C ASP A 18 -22.98 -29.64 12.77
N ARG A 19 -23.65 -28.49 12.97
CA ARG A 19 -23.80 -27.48 11.92
C ARG A 19 -22.47 -26.87 11.50
N MET A 20 -21.57 -26.61 12.44
CA MET A 20 -20.22 -26.11 12.14
C MET A 20 -19.40 -27.16 11.37
N LYS A 21 -19.45 -28.44 11.77
CA LYS A 21 -18.78 -29.54 11.06
C LYS A 21 -19.30 -29.68 9.63
N GLY A 22 -20.62 -29.71 9.42
CA GLY A 22 -21.20 -29.79 8.08
C GLY A 22 -20.86 -28.57 7.21
N HIS A 23 -20.73 -27.39 7.80
CA HIS A 23 -20.27 -26.20 7.10
C HIS A 23 -18.78 -26.28 6.70
N LEU A 24 -17.93 -26.76 7.62
CA LEU A 24 -16.50 -26.97 7.38
C LEU A 24 -16.24 -28.05 6.32
N GLU A 25 -17.01 -29.13 6.30
CA GLU A 25 -16.93 -30.16 5.25
C GLU A 25 -17.29 -29.60 3.88
N LYS A 26 -18.37 -28.81 3.78
CA LYS A 26 -18.74 -28.12 2.54
C LYS A 26 -17.67 -27.14 2.06
N LEU A 27 -17.08 -26.37 2.98
CA LEU A 27 -15.94 -25.49 2.69
C LEU A 27 -14.73 -26.28 2.20
N ASN A 28 -14.41 -27.41 2.83
CA ASN A 28 -13.29 -28.27 2.43
C ASN A 28 -13.51 -28.91 1.05
N GLN A 29 -14.75 -29.07 0.58
CA GLN A 29 -15.02 -29.57 -0.77
C GLN A 29 -14.89 -28.49 -1.85
N ASP A 30 -14.92 -27.19 -1.52
CA ASP A 30 -14.78 -26.10 -2.49
C ASP A 30 -13.31 -25.94 -2.98
N PRO A 31 -13.03 -26.16 -4.28
CA PRO A 31 -11.69 -26.01 -4.85
C PRO A 31 -11.13 -24.58 -4.70
N LYS A 32 -11.99 -23.55 -4.73
CA LYS A 32 -11.57 -22.15 -4.55
C LYS A 32 -11.18 -21.88 -3.10
N PHE A 33 -11.93 -22.44 -2.15
CA PHE A 33 -11.59 -22.37 -0.73
C PHE A 33 -10.26 -23.08 -0.46
N LYS A 34 -10.07 -24.31 -0.94
CA LYS A 34 -8.81 -25.06 -0.81
C LYS A 34 -7.60 -24.30 -1.34
N ARG A 35 -7.70 -23.69 -2.53
CA ARG A 35 -6.62 -22.86 -3.10
C ARG A 35 -6.31 -21.65 -2.22
N ARG A 36 -7.33 -20.96 -1.72
CA ARG A 36 -7.15 -19.81 -0.80
C ARG A 36 -6.53 -20.24 0.52
N ALA A 37 -7.01 -21.32 1.13
CA ALA A 37 -6.50 -21.87 2.38
C ALA A 37 -5.02 -22.29 2.25
N ALA A 38 -4.67 -22.96 1.15
CA ALA A 38 -3.27 -23.30 0.86
C ALA A 38 -2.39 -22.06 0.71
N SER A 39 -2.83 -21.02 -0.01
CA SER A 39 -2.08 -19.75 -0.11
C SER A 39 -1.90 -19.08 1.25
N VAL A 40 -2.93 -19.08 2.11
CA VAL A 40 -2.85 -18.52 3.47
C VAL A 40 -1.87 -19.31 4.33
N LEU A 41 -1.89 -20.64 4.29
CA LEU A 41 -0.96 -21.49 5.04
C LEU A 41 0.48 -21.32 4.57
N ILE A 42 0.71 -21.20 3.26
CA ILE A 42 2.05 -20.93 2.70
C ILE A 42 2.56 -19.58 3.19
N VAL A 43 1.74 -18.52 3.10
CA VAL A 43 2.13 -17.20 3.59
C VAL A 43 2.39 -17.23 5.10
N PHE A 44 1.52 -17.89 5.87
CA PHE A 44 1.71 -18.08 7.31
C PHE A 44 3.05 -18.76 7.61
N TYR A 45 3.35 -19.87 6.94
CA TYR A 45 4.61 -20.60 7.12
C TYR A 45 5.82 -19.73 6.77
N LEU A 46 5.78 -19.03 5.63
CA LEU A 46 6.86 -18.14 5.21
C LEU A 46 7.07 -16.96 6.18
N VAL A 47 5.99 -16.39 6.71
CA VAL A 47 6.06 -15.33 7.74
C VAL A 47 6.69 -15.90 9.02
N THR A 48 6.23 -17.06 9.51
CA THR A 48 6.80 -17.69 10.71
C THR A 48 8.26 -18.07 10.52
N ALA A 49 8.65 -18.59 9.35
CA ALA A 49 10.02 -18.92 9.02
C ALA A 49 10.90 -17.66 8.93
N TYR A 50 10.40 -16.58 8.33
CA TYR A 50 11.10 -15.30 8.28
C TYR A 50 11.39 -14.75 9.69
N PHE A 51 10.37 -14.73 10.56
CA PHE A 51 10.57 -14.29 11.96
C PHE A 51 11.47 -15.25 12.74
N GLY A 52 11.38 -16.56 12.51
CA GLY A 52 12.28 -17.55 13.10
C GLY A 52 13.73 -17.36 12.68
N ILE A 53 14.00 -17.16 11.38
CA ILE A 53 15.35 -16.87 10.86
C ILE A 53 15.88 -15.56 11.43
N ARG A 54 15.04 -14.52 11.49
CA ARG A 54 15.41 -13.23 12.07
C ARG A 54 15.76 -13.37 13.55
N TYR A 55 14.96 -14.10 14.32
CA TYR A 55 15.23 -14.40 15.73
C TYR A 55 16.56 -15.14 15.89
N LEU A 56 16.80 -16.20 15.10
CA LEU A 56 18.05 -16.97 15.14
C LEU A 56 19.29 -16.11 14.81
N ARG A 57 19.18 -15.19 13.84
CA ARG A 57 20.26 -14.26 13.50
C ARG A 57 20.53 -13.24 14.61
N ASP A 58 19.46 -12.70 15.21
CA ASP A 58 19.56 -11.77 16.35
C ASP A 58 20.20 -12.45 17.56
N THR A 59 19.79 -13.69 17.86
CA THR A 59 20.41 -14.48 18.93
C THR A 59 21.86 -14.84 18.64
N LYS A 60 22.20 -15.13 17.38
CA LYS A 60 23.59 -15.41 16.99
C LYS A 60 24.47 -14.17 17.19
N HIS A 61 24.03 -13.01 16.70
CA HIS A 61 24.71 -11.74 16.92
C HIS A 61 24.95 -11.47 18.41
N LYS A 62 23.90 -11.58 19.25
CA LYS A 62 23.99 -11.36 20.70
C LYS A 62 24.95 -12.33 21.39
N ALA A 63 25.08 -13.55 20.86
CA ALA A 63 25.99 -14.56 21.40
C ALA A 63 27.45 -14.39 20.93
N THR A 64 27.69 -13.89 19.71
CA THR A 64 29.03 -13.81 19.11
C THR A 64 29.68 -12.43 19.20
N GLY A 65 28.91 -11.37 19.48
CA GLY A 65 29.41 -9.99 19.47
C GLY A 65 29.74 -9.45 18.08
N GLU A 66 29.46 -10.19 17.00
CA GLU A 66 29.57 -9.71 15.62
C GLU A 66 28.66 -8.49 15.42
N PRO A 67 28.91 -7.57 14.47
CA PRO A 67 27.97 -6.47 14.21
C PRO A 67 26.58 -6.99 13.82
N SER A 68 25.52 -6.44 14.39
CA SER A 68 24.15 -6.82 13.99
C SER A 68 23.98 -6.54 12.48
N PRO A 69 23.52 -7.51 11.68
CA PRO A 69 23.20 -7.28 10.28
C PRO A 69 21.95 -6.38 10.11
N TYR A 70 21.30 -6.00 11.21
CA TYR A 70 20.16 -5.10 11.27
C TYR A 70 20.55 -3.85 12.07
N LYS A 71 20.25 -2.64 11.57
CA LYS A 71 20.41 -1.42 12.38
C LYS A 71 19.66 -1.60 13.71
N SER A 72 20.32 -1.28 14.83
CA SER A 72 19.72 -1.40 16.15
C SER A 72 18.54 -0.41 16.24
N LEU A 73 17.48 -0.83 16.94
CA LEU A 73 16.32 0.04 17.18
C LEU A 73 16.62 1.15 18.19
N ASP A 74 17.76 1.03 18.89
CA ASP A 74 18.15 1.89 20.01
C ASP A 74 19.00 3.10 19.54
N ASP A 75 19.44 3.12 18.27
CA ASP A 75 20.25 4.21 17.68
C ASP A 75 19.41 5.32 17.03
N VAL A 76 18.10 5.34 17.26
CA VAL A 76 17.17 6.31 16.65
C VAL A 76 16.63 7.20 17.75
N GLU A 77 16.93 8.50 17.70
CA GLU A 77 16.26 9.50 18.52
C GLU A 77 14.74 9.32 18.34
N ASP A 78 14.06 8.89 19.42
CA ASP A 78 12.62 8.66 19.50
C ASP A 78 11.86 9.99 19.32
N VAL A 79 11.74 10.46 18.08
CA VAL A 79 10.73 11.48 17.76
C VAL A 79 9.40 10.76 17.65
N VAL A 80 8.66 10.74 18.76
CA VAL A 80 7.29 10.22 18.80
C VAL A 80 6.40 11.13 17.96
N GLY A 81 5.85 10.60 16.86
CA GLY A 81 4.87 11.33 16.04
C GLY A 81 5.08 11.18 14.54
N ILE A 82 4.40 12.02 13.76
CA ILE A 82 4.55 12.07 12.30
C ILE A 82 5.80 12.92 11.99
N PRO A 83 6.78 12.38 11.25
CA PRO A 83 7.96 13.15 10.83
C PRO A 83 7.57 14.37 9.99
N SER A 84 8.32 15.46 10.12
CA SER A 84 8.08 16.69 9.36
C SER A 84 8.07 16.43 7.86
N ALA A 85 7.12 17.04 7.17
CA ALA A 85 7.08 17.06 5.71
C ALA A 85 8.34 17.70 5.14
N ARG A 86 8.91 17.10 4.09
CA ARG A 86 9.96 17.68 3.25
C ARG A 86 10.05 16.90 1.95
N ASP A 87 10.78 17.46 0.98
CA ASP A 87 11.17 16.73 -0.21
C ASP A 87 12.01 15.48 0.15
N THR A 88 11.61 14.34 -0.38
CA THR A 88 12.26 13.04 -0.16
C THR A 88 12.89 12.46 -1.42
N THR A 89 12.91 13.23 -2.52
CA THR A 89 13.43 12.80 -3.83
C THR A 89 14.84 12.21 -3.73
N GLU A 90 15.75 12.86 -2.99
CA GLU A 90 17.13 12.37 -2.82
C GLU A 90 17.22 10.97 -2.18
N ILE A 91 16.29 10.65 -1.27
CA ILE A 91 16.21 9.31 -0.67
C ILE A 91 15.86 8.30 -1.76
N TYR A 92 14.85 8.60 -2.58
CA TYR A 92 14.40 7.74 -3.66
C TYR A 92 15.44 7.59 -4.78
N ASP A 93 16.16 8.66 -5.13
CA ASP A 93 17.29 8.62 -6.07
C ASP A 93 18.34 7.58 -5.62
N SER A 94 18.70 7.60 -4.33
CA SER A 94 19.66 6.64 -3.76
C SER A 94 19.14 5.20 -3.69
N LEU A 95 17.82 5.01 -3.65
CA LEU A 95 17.19 3.70 -3.51
C LEU A 95 16.87 3.02 -4.84
N ALA A 96 16.80 3.77 -5.96
CA ALA A 96 16.18 3.32 -7.21
C ALA A 96 16.62 1.93 -7.70
N GLN A 97 17.92 1.67 -7.72
CA GLN A 97 18.49 0.42 -8.23
C GLN A 97 18.19 -0.81 -7.37
N ASP A 98 17.99 -0.62 -6.07
CA ASP A 98 17.77 -1.72 -5.11
C ASP A 98 16.37 -1.74 -4.52
N TYR A 99 15.54 -0.73 -4.81
CA TYR A 99 14.21 -0.54 -4.23
C TYR A 99 13.39 -1.82 -4.35
N ASP A 100 13.24 -2.34 -5.58
CA ASP A 100 12.51 -3.56 -5.89
C ASP A 100 12.98 -4.77 -5.07
N LYS A 101 14.30 -4.94 -4.91
CA LYS A 101 14.86 -6.07 -4.17
C LYS A 101 14.52 -5.96 -2.69
N LYS A 102 14.66 -4.75 -2.12
CA LYS A 102 14.41 -4.47 -0.70
C LYS A 102 12.93 -4.68 -0.33
N ILE A 103 12.00 -4.22 -1.18
CA ILE A 103 10.56 -4.33 -0.87
C ILE A 103 9.91 -5.64 -1.34
N ARG A 104 10.53 -6.41 -2.25
CA ARG A 104 9.91 -7.60 -2.87
C ARG A 104 9.42 -8.62 -1.84
N MET A 105 10.23 -8.92 -0.82
CA MET A 105 9.84 -9.92 0.18
C MET A 105 8.69 -9.41 1.05
N GLU A 106 8.76 -8.15 1.49
CA GLU A 106 7.71 -7.50 2.26
C GLU A 106 6.38 -7.50 1.50
N GLU A 107 6.38 -7.06 0.24
CA GLU A 107 5.17 -7.05 -0.60
C GLU A 107 4.62 -8.45 -0.86
N PHE A 108 5.51 -9.46 -0.98
CA PHE A 108 5.10 -10.84 -1.19
C PHE A 108 4.38 -11.41 0.04
N LEU A 109 5.01 -11.29 1.22
CA LEU A 109 4.47 -11.81 2.48
C LEU A 109 3.20 -11.06 2.91
N SER A 110 3.17 -9.75 2.70
CA SER A 110 1.97 -8.94 2.96
C SER A 110 0.90 -9.11 1.87
N THR A 111 1.15 -9.83 0.78
CA THR A 111 0.20 -9.99 -0.34
C THR A 111 -0.18 -8.69 -1.05
N ILE A 112 0.65 -7.64 -0.96
CA ILE A 112 0.43 -6.36 -1.66
C ILE A 112 0.31 -6.55 -3.18
N TRP A 113 1.05 -7.51 -3.75
CA TRP A 113 0.93 -7.88 -5.17
C TRP A 113 -0.52 -8.25 -5.58
N LEU A 114 -1.29 -8.93 -4.72
CA LEU A 114 -2.71 -9.22 -4.96
C LEU A 114 -3.56 -7.96 -4.90
N LYS A 115 -3.20 -7.00 -4.04
CA LYS A 115 -3.89 -5.72 -3.92
C LYS A 115 -3.64 -4.87 -5.15
N ARG A 116 -2.38 -4.68 -5.57
CA ARG A 116 -2.02 -4.00 -6.83
C ARG A 116 -2.80 -4.59 -8.02
N ARG A 117 -2.82 -5.92 -8.17
CA ARG A 117 -3.60 -6.61 -9.22
C ARG A 117 -5.10 -6.32 -9.15
N ARG A 118 -5.67 -6.22 -7.94
CA ARG A 118 -7.10 -5.95 -7.74
C ARG A 118 -7.44 -4.48 -8.05
N VAL A 119 -6.60 -3.56 -7.58
CA VAL A 119 -6.76 -2.11 -7.75
C VAL A 119 -6.67 -1.72 -9.22
N MET A 120 -5.70 -2.29 -9.95
CA MET A 120 -5.49 -2.07 -11.38
C MET A 120 -6.69 -2.45 -12.28
N LYS A 121 -7.67 -3.19 -11.76
CA LYS A 121 -8.94 -3.43 -12.47
C LYS A 121 -9.78 -2.17 -12.66
N ASN A 122 -9.55 -1.16 -11.82
CA ASN A 122 -10.28 0.11 -11.86
C ASN A 122 -9.54 1.16 -12.69
N VAL A 123 -8.38 0.85 -13.27
CA VAL A 123 -7.58 1.81 -14.05
C VAL A 123 -7.90 1.63 -15.53
N SER A 124 -8.29 2.72 -16.20
CA SER A 124 -8.73 2.71 -17.59
C SER A 124 -8.75 4.12 -18.21
N GLY A 125 -8.75 4.19 -19.55
CA GLY A 125 -8.80 5.44 -20.32
C GLY A 125 -7.43 6.11 -20.44
N ASP A 126 -7.39 7.43 -20.46
CA ASP A 126 -6.15 8.20 -20.33
C ASP A 126 -5.73 8.25 -18.85
N VAL A 127 -4.57 7.67 -18.53
CA VAL A 127 -4.13 7.39 -17.16
C VAL A 127 -2.92 8.23 -16.78
N LEU A 128 -2.95 8.80 -15.57
CA LEU A 128 -1.78 9.34 -14.89
C LEU A 128 -1.44 8.43 -13.71
N GLU A 129 -0.29 7.76 -13.73
CA GLU A 129 0.25 7.06 -12.56
C GLU A 129 1.23 7.98 -11.82
N VAL A 130 0.84 8.44 -10.64
CA VAL A 130 1.61 9.36 -9.79
C VAL A 130 2.42 8.57 -8.79
N ALA A 131 3.62 9.08 -8.46
CA ALA A 131 4.61 8.41 -7.61
C ALA A 131 4.88 6.99 -8.11
N CYS A 132 5.11 6.85 -9.42
CA CYS A 132 5.23 5.53 -10.04
C CYS A 132 6.48 4.76 -9.57
N GLY A 133 7.46 5.46 -8.99
CA GLY A 133 8.72 4.93 -8.53
C GLY A 133 9.40 4.10 -9.63
N THR A 134 9.87 2.92 -9.27
CA THR A 134 10.45 1.94 -10.20
C THR A 134 9.43 1.18 -11.06
N GLY A 135 8.17 1.60 -11.13
CA GLY A 135 7.13 0.96 -11.93
C GLY A 135 6.61 -0.35 -11.35
N ARG A 136 6.42 -0.42 -10.03
CA ARG A 136 5.95 -1.64 -9.33
C ARG A 136 4.57 -2.13 -9.78
N ASN A 137 3.81 -1.30 -10.47
CA ASN A 137 2.48 -1.64 -11.00
C ASN A 137 2.49 -2.15 -12.45
N ILE A 138 3.59 -1.98 -13.19
CA ILE A 138 3.76 -2.44 -14.59
C ILE A 138 3.38 -3.92 -14.76
N PRO A 139 3.68 -4.83 -13.82
CA PRO A 139 3.28 -6.23 -13.96
C PRO A 139 1.77 -6.49 -14.04
N TYR A 140 0.97 -5.54 -13.56
CA TYR A 140 -0.49 -5.64 -13.50
C TYR A 140 -1.20 -4.78 -14.54
N PHE A 141 -0.45 -3.94 -15.28
CA PHE A 141 -0.96 -3.05 -16.32
C PHE A 141 -1.82 -3.80 -17.33
N ARG A 142 -2.87 -3.13 -17.83
CA ARG A 142 -3.90 -3.71 -18.70
C ARG A 142 -3.99 -2.88 -19.97
N PRO A 143 -3.17 -3.15 -20.99
CA PRO A 143 -3.09 -2.31 -22.18
C PRO A 143 -4.45 -2.17 -22.90
N ASP A 144 -5.27 -3.22 -22.92
CA ASP A 144 -6.59 -3.19 -23.57
C ASP A 144 -7.58 -2.19 -22.95
N ASN A 145 -7.36 -1.80 -21.69
CA ASN A 145 -8.23 -0.87 -20.96
C ASN A 145 -7.67 0.55 -20.89
N VAL A 146 -6.40 0.75 -21.25
CA VAL A 146 -5.68 2.02 -21.07
C VAL A 146 -5.35 2.61 -22.44
N SER A 147 -5.92 3.78 -22.71
CA SER A 147 -5.77 4.52 -23.97
C SER A 147 -4.42 5.23 -24.07
N SER A 148 -3.93 5.76 -22.95
CA SER A 148 -2.60 6.32 -22.79
C SER A 148 -2.18 6.25 -21.32
N ILE A 149 -0.88 6.22 -21.04
CA ILE A 149 -0.36 6.26 -19.67
C ILE A 149 0.80 7.24 -19.53
N THR A 150 0.69 8.15 -18.57
CA THR A 150 1.77 9.04 -18.14
C THR A 150 2.24 8.59 -16.76
N PHE A 151 3.50 8.25 -16.64
CA PHE A 151 4.18 7.96 -15.37
C PHE A 151 4.82 9.25 -14.84
N LEU A 152 4.49 9.62 -13.61
CA LEU A 152 5.03 10.79 -12.92
C LEU A 152 5.77 10.37 -11.66
N ASP A 153 7.00 10.83 -11.51
CA ASP A 153 7.77 10.71 -10.26
C ASP A 153 8.83 11.82 -10.20
N PRO A 154 9.18 12.37 -9.02
CA PRO A 154 10.23 13.37 -8.93
C PRO A 154 11.63 12.78 -9.12
N SER A 155 11.82 11.48 -8.86
CA SER A 155 13.11 10.80 -8.95
C SER A 155 13.39 10.31 -10.39
N LEU A 156 14.39 10.92 -11.03
CA LEU A 156 14.83 10.49 -12.37
C LEU A 156 15.37 9.05 -12.39
N PRO A 157 16.22 8.61 -11.44
CA PRO A 157 16.64 7.21 -11.36
C PRO A 157 15.48 6.23 -11.23
N MET A 158 14.44 6.56 -10.45
CA MET A 158 13.23 5.73 -10.33
C MET A 158 12.48 5.65 -11.67
N LEU A 159 12.24 6.79 -12.33
CA LEU A 159 11.60 6.85 -13.64
C LEU A 159 12.36 6.04 -14.69
N GLN A 160 13.69 6.11 -14.69
CA GLN A 160 14.51 5.36 -15.63
C GLN A 160 14.28 3.85 -15.48
N VAL A 161 14.25 3.35 -14.24
CA VAL A 161 13.94 1.95 -13.95
C VAL A 161 12.51 1.59 -14.36
N ALA A 162 11.53 2.47 -14.13
CA ALA A 162 10.16 2.26 -14.57
C ALA A 162 10.05 2.18 -16.11
N LYS A 163 10.74 3.09 -16.80
CA LYS A 163 10.79 3.16 -18.26
C LYS A 163 11.35 1.88 -18.86
N GLU A 164 12.53 1.44 -18.41
CA GLU A 164 13.16 0.20 -18.88
C GLU A 164 12.23 -1.00 -18.71
N LYS A 165 11.60 -1.15 -17.55
CA LYS A 165 10.65 -2.25 -17.30
C LYS A 165 9.40 -2.17 -18.16
N PHE A 166 8.91 -0.97 -18.43
CA PHE A 166 7.70 -0.80 -19.24
C PHE A 166 7.99 -1.12 -20.70
N GLU A 167 9.07 -0.58 -21.25
CA GLU A 167 9.49 -0.80 -22.63
C GLU A 167 9.85 -2.27 -22.89
N ASP A 168 10.51 -2.94 -21.95
CA ASP A 168 10.79 -4.39 -22.02
C ASP A 168 9.50 -5.22 -22.05
N LYS A 169 8.53 -4.89 -21.18
CA LYS A 169 7.30 -5.67 -21.05
C LYS A 169 6.25 -5.37 -22.11
N TYR A 170 6.18 -4.13 -22.58
CA TYR A 170 5.17 -3.64 -23.53
C TYR A 170 5.80 -2.90 -24.71
N PRO A 171 6.71 -3.55 -25.49
CA PRO A 171 7.49 -2.89 -26.54
C PRO A 171 6.65 -2.33 -27.70
N LYS A 172 5.37 -2.71 -27.80
CA LYS A 172 4.42 -2.24 -28.83
C LYS A 172 3.46 -1.16 -28.34
N TYR A 173 3.55 -0.76 -27.07
CA TYR A 173 2.64 0.24 -26.49
C TYR A 173 3.24 1.64 -26.66
N GLU A 174 2.72 2.39 -27.63
CA GLU A 174 3.33 3.67 -28.04
C GLU A 174 2.87 4.87 -27.20
N LYS A 175 1.66 4.81 -26.63
CA LYS A 175 1.02 5.95 -25.93
C LYS A 175 1.45 6.04 -24.46
N VAL A 176 2.76 6.04 -24.23
CA VAL A 176 3.37 6.11 -22.90
C VAL A 176 4.27 7.35 -22.77
N GLN A 177 4.23 8.00 -21.61
CA GLN A 177 5.10 9.12 -21.27
C GLN A 177 5.69 8.93 -19.87
N PHE A 178 6.90 9.45 -19.66
CA PHE A 178 7.58 9.47 -18.36
C PHE A 178 7.96 10.92 -18.07
N VAL A 179 7.42 11.48 -16.99
CA VAL A 179 7.53 12.90 -16.67
C VAL A 179 8.15 13.04 -15.28
N LYS A 180 9.26 13.77 -15.21
CA LYS A 180 9.83 14.18 -13.93
C LYS A 180 8.98 15.28 -13.33
N GLY A 181 8.46 15.07 -12.14
CA GLY A 181 7.70 16.10 -11.44
C GLY A 181 7.13 15.66 -10.11
N ARG A 182 6.85 16.64 -9.26
CA ARG A 182 6.17 16.45 -7.99
C ARG A 182 4.66 16.56 -8.19
N ALA A 183 3.90 15.77 -7.44
CA ALA A 183 2.44 15.79 -7.49
C ALA A 183 1.87 17.17 -7.11
N GLU A 184 2.55 17.85 -6.20
CA GLU A 184 2.23 19.17 -5.69
C GLU A 184 2.42 20.29 -6.73
N ASP A 185 3.17 20.04 -7.80
CA ASP A 185 3.49 21.01 -8.86
C ASP A 185 2.78 20.68 -10.19
N LEU A 186 1.92 19.66 -10.18
CA LEU A 186 1.25 19.14 -11.38
C LEU A 186 0.50 20.21 -12.18
N ILE A 187 -0.13 21.19 -11.53
CA ILE A 187 -0.87 22.25 -12.22
C ILE A 187 0.07 23.15 -13.01
N ASP A 188 1.23 23.46 -12.45
CA ASP A 188 2.23 24.28 -13.13
C ASP A 188 2.83 23.52 -14.31
N ILE A 189 3.17 22.25 -14.10
CA ILE A 189 3.70 21.34 -15.14
C ILE A 189 2.73 21.20 -16.32
N THR A 190 1.43 21.17 -16.06
CA THR A 190 0.39 20.87 -17.07
C THR A 190 -0.33 22.11 -17.60
N SER A 191 -0.03 23.29 -17.06
CA SER A 191 -0.72 24.57 -17.33
C SER A 191 -0.96 24.86 -18.82
N ASN A 192 0.02 24.55 -19.68
CA ASN A 192 -0.03 24.83 -21.13
C ASN A 192 -0.55 23.66 -21.99
N SER A 193 -0.83 22.50 -21.39
CA SER A 193 -1.19 21.28 -22.13
C SER A 193 -2.68 21.09 -22.32
N GLY A 194 -3.51 21.63 -21.41
CA GLY A 194 -4.93 21.30 -21.32
C GLY A 194 -5.20 19.82 -21.02
N GLN A 195 -4.17 19.04 -20.65
CA GLN A 195 -4.27 17.59 -20.50
C GLN A 195 -5.17 17.23 -19.32
N LYS A 196 -6.05 16.25 -19.54
CA LYS A 196 -6.96 15.70 -18.53
C LYS A 196 -6.97 14.18 -18.62
N PHE A 197 -7.21 13.52 -17.49
CA PHE A 197 -7.16 12.08 -17.34
C PHE A 197 -8.51 11.50 -16.95
N ASP A 198 -8.80 10.30 -17.45
CA ASP A 198 -9.97 9.51 -17.03
C ASP A 198 -9.71 8.81 -15.69
N THR A 199 -8.46 8.37 -15.45
CA THR A 199 -8.04 7.81 -14.18
C THR A 199 -6.71 8.39 -13.73
N ILE A 200 -6.64 8.87 -12.49
CA ILE A 200 -5.38 9.13 -11.80
C ILE A 200 -5.17 8.02 -10.78
N TYR A 201 -4.03 7.35 -10.84
CA TYR A 201 -3.72 6.20 -10.00
C TYR A 201 -2.45 6.48 -9.19
N GLU A 202 -2.51 6.22 -7.90
CA GLU A 202 -1.35 6.30 -7.01
C GLU A 202 -1.33 5.11 -6.06
N SER A 203 -0.12 4.62 -5.77
CA SER A 203 0.06 3.54 -4.81
C SER A 203 1.28 3.73 -3.93
N PHE A 204 1.06 3.88 -2.64
CA PHE A 204 2.05 4.11 -1.60
C PHE A 204 2.89 5.37 -1.86
N GLY A 205 2.24 6.40 -2.42
CA GLY A 205 2.85 7.70 -2.74
C GLY A 205 2.56 8.76 -1.67
N LEU A 206 1.35 8.78 -1.11
CA LEU A 206 0.91 9.84 -0.20
C LEU A 206 1.80 9.98 1.05
N CYS A 207 2.44 8.90 1.51
CA CYS A 207 3.33 8.97 2.67
C CYS A 207 4.61 9.79 2.43
N SER A 208 4.94 10.05 1.16
CA SER A 208 6.22 10.64 0.75
C SER A 208 6.09 11.99 0.08
N HIS A 209 4.87 12.39 -0.30
CA HIS A 209 4.57 13.78 -0.66
C HIS A 209 4.86 14.70 0.51
N GLU A 210 5.28 15.92 0.22
CA GLU A 210 5.44 16.97 1.22
C GLU A 210 4.03 17.42 1.68
N ASP A 211 3.16 17.71 0.71
CA ASP A 211 1.77 18.07 0.94
C ASP A 211 0.81 17.11 0.18
N PRO A 212 0.38 16.00 0.80
CA PRO A 212 -0.52 15.05 0.19
C PRO A 212 -1.92 15.61 -0.09
N GLU A 213 -2.37 16.64 0.65
CA GLU A 213 -3.67 17.27 0.39
C GLU A 213 -3.61 18.14 -0.87
N LYS A 214 -2.53 18.91 -1.04
CA LYS A 214 -2.26 19.65 -2.29
C LYS A 214 -2.14 18.71 -3.48
N ALA A 215 -1.46 17.57 -3.33
CA ALA A 215 -1.39 16.54 -4.36
C ALA A 215 -2.80 16.07 -4.78
N LEU A 216 -3.67 15.68 -3.83
CA LEU A 216 -5.05 15.26 -4.16
C LEU A 216 -5.88 16.39 -4.79
N LYS A 217 -5.70 17.64 -4.37
CA LYS A 217 -6.35 18.81 -5.00
C LYS A 217 -5.88 18.98 -6.45
N ASN A 218 -4.60 18.81 -6.73
CA ASN A 218 -4.07 18.86 -8.09
C ASN A 218 -4.59 17.72 -8.95
N PHE A 219 -4.66 16.49 -8.40
CA PHE A 219 -5.26 15.35 -9.10
C PHE A 219 -6.69 15.67 -9.52
N THR A 220 -7.47 16.23 -8.60
CA THR A 220 -8.86 16.62 -8.84
C THR A 220 -8.99 17.56 -10.03
N GLN A 221 -8.12 18.56 -10.15
CA GLN A 221 -8.13 19.51 -11.28
C GLN A 221 -7.74 18.87 -12.61
N LEU A 222 -6.95 17.79 -12.61
CA LEU A 222 -6.53 17.07 -13.82
C LEU A 222 -7.49 15.97 -14.26
N LEU A 223 -8.53 15.69 -13.48
CA LEU A 223 -9.57 14.75 -13.91
C LEU A 223 -10.46 15.36 -15.00
N ARG A 224 -10.83 14.53 -15.97
CA ARG A 224 -11.98 14.79 -16.84
C ARG A 224 -13.29 14.74 -16.03
N PRO A 225 -14.37 15.39 -16.51
CA PRO A 225 -15.70 15.16 -15.97
C PRO A 225 -16.03 13.66 -15.93
N GLY A 226 -16.41 13.14 -14.76
CA GLY A 226 -16.70 11.72 -14.56
C GLY A 226 -15.47 10.82 -14.35
N GLY A 227 -14.26 11.36 -14.47
CA GLY A 227 -13.00 10.69 -14.14
C GLY A 227 -12.90 10.36 -12.65
N LYS A 228 -11.91 9.55 -12.30
CA LYS A 228 -11.73 9.04 -10.92
C LYS A 228 -10.27 8.98 -10.49
N ILE A 229 -10.06 9.10 -9.19
CA ILE A 229 -8.78 8.80 -8.55
C ILE A 229 -8.86 7.41 -7.92
N VAL A 230 -7.82 6.61 -8.09
CA VAL A 230 -7.69 5.27 -7.52
C VAL A 230 -6.46 5.28 -6.61
N LEU A 231 -6.63 4.95 -5.34
CA LEU A 231 -5.54 4.96 -4.36
C LEU A 231 -5.31 3.56 -3.79
N LEU A 232 -4.05 3.18 -3.61
CA LEU A 232 -3.63 2.04 -2.79
C LEU A 232 -2.53 2.49 -1.83
N GLU A 233 -2.89 2.89 -0.63
CA GLU A 233 -1.99 3.58 0.30
C GLU A 233 -1.77 2.77 1.57
N HIS A 234 -0.80 3.19 2.38
CA HIS A 234 -0.70 2.74 3.76
C HIS A 234 -0.72 3.93 4.72
N GLY A 235 -1.12 3.69 5.96
CA GLY A 235 -1.28 4.73 6.96
C GLY A 235 -1.69 4.17 8.31
N ARG A 236 -2.35 5.00 9.11
CA ARG A 236 -2.88 4.62 10.42
C ARG A 236 -3.83 3.42 10.37
N SER A 237 -3.81 2.64 11.43
CA SER A 237 -4.72 1.55 11.70
C SER A 237 -6.00 2.04 12.39
N ASP A 238 -7.05 1.22 12.33
CA ASP A 238 -8.23 1.31 13.20
C ASP A 238 -7.91 0.91 14.66
N LYS A 239 -6.71 0.40 14.94
CA LYS A 239 -6.26 -0.07 16.25
C LYS A 239 -5.17 0.82 16.82
N GLU A 240 -5.45 1.40 17.98
CA GLU A 240 -4.51 2.31 18.64
C GLU A 240 -3.19 1.63 19.03
N SER A 241 -3.23 0.40 19.53
CA SER A 241 -2.02 -0.37 19.85
C SER A 241 -1.08 -0.58 18.64
N LEU A 242 -1.62 -0.56 17.41
CA LEU A 242 -0.81 -0.66 16.20
C LEU A 242 -0.27 0.72 15.83
N ASN A 243 -1.08 1.77 15.96
CA ASN A 243 -0.66 3.15 15.75
C ASN A 243 0.50 3.55 16.68
N GLU A 244 0.45 3.21 17.97
CA GLU A 244 1.57 3.44 18.90
C GLU A 244 2.88 2.83 18.40
N ARG A 245 2.81 1.65 17.76
CA ARG A 245 3.99 0.99 17.17
C ARG A 245 4.46 1.65 15.89
N LEU A 246 3.54 2.18 15.08
CA LEU A 246 3.87 2.95 13.88
C LEU A 246 4.56 4.26 14.28
N ASP A 247 4.03 4.95 15.29
CA ASP A 247 4.50 6.24 15.78
C ASP A 247 5.91 6.12 16.39
N LYS A 248 6.15 5.11 17.24
CA LYS A 248 7.49 4.81 17.80
C LYS A 248 8.57 4.53 16.75
N ARG A 249 8.18 4.15 15.53
CA ARG A 249 9.10 3.74 14.46
C ARG A 249 9.10 4.71 13.28
N ALA A 250 8.30 5.78 13.34
CA ALA A 250 8.08 6.67 12.22
C ALA A 250 9.36 7.43 11.82
N ALA A 251 10.12 7.93 12.80
CA ALA A 251 11.39 8.62 12.54
C ALA A 251 12.41 7.70 11.82
N ALA A 252 12.58 6.47 12.31
CA ALA A 252 13.45 5.47 11.70
C ALA A 252 13.01 5.13 10.27
N ARG A 253 11.70 4.89 10.09
CA ARG A 253 11.11 4.57 8.78
C ARG A 253 11.31 5.72 7.80
N PHE A 254 11.09 6.95 8.24
CA PHE A 254 11.26 8.13 7.40
C PHE A 254 12.72 8.36 6.98
N LYS A 255 13.68 8.16 7.90
CA LYS A 255 15.11 8.26 7.58
C LYS A 255 15.54 7.22 6.54
N GLU A 256 15.00 6.01 6.61
CA GLU A 256 15.38 4.91 5.71
C GLU A 256 14.62 4.92 4.37
N TRP A 257 13.35 5.29 4.39
CA TRP A 257 12.43 5.12 3.26
C TRP A 257 11.79 6.42 2.75
N GLY A 258 12.03 7.56 3.40
CA GLY A 258 11.37 8.83 3.06
C GLY A 258 9.86 8.85 3.34
N CYS A 259 9.35 7.85 4.05
CA CYS A 259 7.92 7.59 4.10
C CYS A 259 7.33 7.81 5.50
N ARG A 260 6.34 8.71 5.58
CA ARG A 260 5.54 9.00 6.78
C ARG A 260 4.41 8.00 6.92
N TRP A 261 4.75 6.75 7.23
CA TRP A 261 3.81 5.63 7.20
C TRP A 261 2.66 5.67 8.22
N ASN A 262 2.69 6.63 9.15
CA ASN A 262 1.71 6.85 10.20
C ASN A 262 0.79 8.05 9.91
N LEU A 263 0.76 8.53 8.66
CA LEU A 263 -0.23 9.50 8.20
C LEU A 263 -1.65 8.94 8.28
N ASP A 264 -2.60 9.82 8.61
CA ASP A 264 -4.02 9.52 8.55
C ASP A 264 -4.55 9.77 7.13
N ILE A 265 -4.60 8.70 6.34
CA ILE A 265 -5.07 8.77 4.96
C ILE A 265 -6.58 9.05 4.89
N ASP A 266 -7.38 8.64 5.89
CA ASP A 266 -8.81 8.99 5.91
C ASP A 266 -8.97 10.51 6.01
N GLN A 267 -8.23 11.13 6.94
CA GLN A 267 -8.30 12.57 7.14
C GLN A 267 -7.83 13.34 5.91
N ILE A 268 -6.74 12.91 5.28
CA ILE A 268 -6.24 13.51 4.03
C ILE A 268 -7.28 13.42 2.91
N VAL A 269 -7.92 12.25 2.74
CA VAL A 269 -8.98 12.06 1.74
C VAL A 269 -10.20 12.93 2.06
N GLN A 270 -10.61 13.03 3.32
CA GLN A 270 -11.73 13.90 3.73
C GLN A 270 -11.44 15.38 3.44
N ASN A 271 -10.24 15.84 3.77
CA ASN A 271 -9.79 17.22 3.57
C ASN A 271 -9.66 17.59 2.08
N SER A 272 -9.44 16.61 1.21
CA SER A 272 -9.38 16.84 -0.25
C SER A 272 -10.71 17.31 -0.84
N GLY A 273 -11.83 17.07 -0.15
CA GLY A 273 -13.17 17.40 -0.65
C GLY A 273 -13.70 16.43 -1.72
N LEU A 274 -12.96 15.38 -2.06
CA LEU A 274 -13.39 14.33 -2.99
C LEU A 274 -14.56 13.50 -2.43
N GLU A 275 -15.36 12.94 -3.33
CA GLU A 275 -16.39 11.95 -3.01
C GLU A 275 -15.78 10.55 -2.93
N ILE A 276 -16.08 9.81 -1.85
CA ILE A 276 -15.64 8.42 -1.69
C ILE A 276 -16.68 7.49 -2.33
N ILE A 277 -16.31 6.83 -3.42
CA ILE A 277 -17.18 5.88 -4.14
C ILE A 277 -17.02 4.45 -3.62
N ASP A 278 -15.79 4.06 -3.29
CA ASP A 278 -15.47 2.76 -2.70
C ASP A 278 -14.30 2.95 -1.74
N GLN A 279 -14.39 2.33 -0.57
CA GLN A 279 -13.33 2.33 0.43
C GLN A 279 -13.18 0.92 0.99
N LYS A 280 -11.93 0.44 1.05
CA LYS A 280 -11.59 -0.82 1.71
C LYS A 280 -10.33 -0.67 2.53
N ARG A 281 -10.28 -1.42 3.63
CA ARG A 281 -9.12 -1.54 4.51
C ARG A 281 -8.61 -2.97 4.54
N TYR A 282 -7.30 -3.13 4.61
CA TYR A 282 -6.61 -4.40 4.72
C TYR A 282 -5.53 -4.32 5.81
N HIS A 283 -4.90 -5.46 6.14
CA HIS A 283 -3.73 -5.49 7.03
C HIS A 283 -3.98 -4.85 8.41
N PHE A 284 -5.13 -5.16 9.02
CA PHE A 284 -5.55 -4.52 10.28
C PHE A 284 -5.66 -3.00 10.15
N GLY A 285 -6.25 -2.53 9.06
CA GLY A 285 -6.54 -1.11 8.87
C GLY A 285 -5.40 -0.29 8.27
N THR A 286 -4.17 -0.80 8.22
CA THR A 286 -3.02 0.03 7.78
C THR A 286 -2.88 0.16 6.28
N THR A 287 -3.57 -0.65 5.47
CA THR A 287 -3.56 -0.52 4.01
C THR A 287 -4.93 -0.09 3.51
N TYR A 288 -4.94 0.97 2.73
CA TYR A 288 -6.10 1.71 2.27
C TYR A 288 -6.30 1.47 0.79
N PHE A 289 -7.55 1.31 0.38
CA PHE A 289 -7.96 1.33 -1.01
C PHE A 289 -9.12 2.30 -1.17
N TYR A 290 -8.99 3.25 -2.10
CA TYR A 290 -10.07 4.17 -2.44
C TYR A 290 -10.33 4.20 -3.95
N ILE A 291 -11.60 4.41 -4.28
CA ILE A 291 -12.01 5.02 -5.55
C ILE A 291 -12.68 6.34 -5.18
N LEU A 292 -12.14 7.44 -5.69
CA LEU A 292 -12.59 8.80 -5.41
C LEU A 292 -13.05 9.49 -6.69
N LYS A 293 -13.99 10.42 -6.56
CA LYS A 293 -14.46 11.28 -7.67
C LYS A 293 -14.57 12.74 -7.23
N GLN A 294 -14.60 13.63 -8.22
CA GLN A 294 -15.06 15.00 -8.00
C GLN A 294 -16.50 14.96 -7.44
N LYS A 295 -16.78 15.71 -6.37
CA LYS A 295 -18.15 15.91 -5.91
C LYS A 295 -18.93 16.63 -7.00
N THR A 296 -20.04 16.06 -7.43
CA THR A 296 -21.06 16.79 -8.20
C THR A 296 -21.82 17.69 -7.22
N ASN A 297 -21.74 19.00 -7.44
CA ASN A 297 -22.61 19.97 -6.78
C ASN A 297 -24.06 19.84 -7.25
#